data_AF-A0A7S4GKR4-F1
#
_entry.id   AF-A0A7S4GKR4-F1
#
_cell.length_a   1.000
_cell.length_b   1.000
_cell.length_c   1.000
_cell.angle_alpha   90.00
_cell.angle_beta   90.00
_cell.angle_gamma   90.00
#
_symmetry.space_group_name_H-M   'P 1'
#
loop_
_entity.id
_entity.type
_entity.pdbx_description
1 polymer ?
#
loop_
_entity_poly.entity_id
_entity_poly.type
_entity_poly.pdbx_seq_one_letter_code
_entity_poly.pdbx_strand_id
1 'polypeptide(L)'
;AARCTINNIGNPDREIPLIDESRRDLDMGVEVNLQLCMLTLRSNHLEALKPPISSNADVLSVFGSRTLQCAVVEEAQHRTWWRLVGRQHDIQYWDPDPRTDLQEW
;
A
#
# COMPACT_ATOMS: atom_id res chain seq x y z
N ALA A 1 8.10 -35.49 -38.16
CA ALA A 1 7.69 -34.43 -37.23
C ALA A 1 8.92 -33.59 -36.89
N ALA A 2 8.96 -32.32 -37.27
CA ALA A 2 10.11 -31.45 -36.99
C ALA A 2 9.97 -30.90 -35.56
N ARG A 3 10.93 -31.20 -34.68
CA ARG A 3 11.07 -30.56 -33.37
C ARG A 3 11.98 -29.35 -33.54
N CYS A 4 11.42 -28.15 -33.36
CA CYS A 4 12.18 -26.92 -33.27
C CYS A 4 12.62 -26.73 -31.82
N THR A 5 13.94 -26.63 -31.59
CA THR A 5 14.51 -26.26 -30.30
C THR A 5 15.00 -24.81 -30.44
N ILE A 6 14.38 -23.89 -29.69
CA ILE A 6 14.81 -22.49 -29.66
C ILE A 6 16.10 -22.42 -28.83
N ASN A 7 17.25 -22.41 -29.48
CA ASN A 7 18.52 -22.10 -28.83
C ASN A 7 18.65 -20.58 -28.76
N ASN A 8 18.69 -20.03 -27.54
CA ASN A 8 18.91 -18.61 -27.32
C ASN A 8 20.39 -18.29 -27.60
N ILE A 9 20.73 -18.07 -28.88
CA ILE A 9 22.05 -17.58 -29.26
C ILE A 9 22.07 -16.10 -28.87
N GLY A 10 22.51 -15.83 -27.64
CA GLY A 10 22.68 -14.47 -27.14
C GLY A 10 23.59 -13.68 -28.09
N ASN A 11 23.17 -12.48 -28.46
CA ASN A 11 24.02 -11.56 -29.22
C ASN A 11 25.23 -11.18 -28.34
N PRO A 12 26.48 -11.45 -28.76
CA PRO A 12 27.67 -11.17 -27.95
C PRO A 12 27.88 -9.67 -27.66
N ASP A 13 27.32 -8.79 -28.50
CA ASP A 13 27.41 -7.33 -28.33
C ASP A 13 26.26 -6.75 -27.48
N ARG A 14 25.32 -7.59 -27.03
CA ARG A 14 24.23 -7.12 -26.19
C ARG A 14 24.72 -7.05 -24.74
N GLU A 15 25.03 -5.85 -24.29
CA GLU A 15 25.20 -5.58 -22.86
C GLU A 15 23.98 -6.10 -22.11
N ILE A 16 24.18 -7.14 -21.31
CA ILE A 16 23.18 -7.61 -20.37
C ILE A 16 23.24 -6.61 -19.21
N PRO A 17 22.18 -5.85 -18.94
CA PRO A 17 22.20 -4.92 -17.82
C PRO A 17 22.52 -5.70 -16.54
N LEU A 18 23.48 -5.20 -15.76
CA LEU A 18 23.80 -5.71 -14.43
C LEU A 18 22.55 -5.53 -13.55
N ILE A 19 21.78 -6.59 -13.41
CA ILE A 19 20.69 -6.64 -12.43
C ILE A 19 21.36 -6.87 -11.08
N ASP A 20 21.26 -5.88 -10.20
CA ASP A 20 21.69 -6.00 -8.81
C ASP A 20 20.87 -7.12 -8.13
N GLU A 21 21.46 -8.32 -8.06
CA GLU A 21 20.78 -9.51 -7.54
C GLU A 21 20.49 -9.41 -6.03
N SER A 22 21.16 -8.49 -5.32
CA SER A 22 20.93 -8.28 -3.88
C SER A 22 19.54 -7.73 -3.56
N ARG A 23 18.84 -7.20 -4.57
CA ARG A 23 17.49 -6.60 -4.46
C ARG A 23 16.35 -7.53 -4.88
N ARG A 24 16.62 -8.81 -5.16
CA ARG A 24 15.58 -9.76 -5.65
C ARG A 24 14.46 -10.03 -4.65
N ASP A 25 14.70 -9.84 -3.35
CA ASP A 25 13.75 -10.19 -2.28
C ASP A 25 12.87 -9.01 -1.82
N LEU A 26 12.96 -7.85 -2.49
CA LEU A 26 12.06 -6.73 -2.22
C LEU A 26 10.71 -7.00 -2.88
N ASP A 27 9.73 -7.50 -2.11
CA ASP A 27 8.33 -7.47 -2.52
C ASP A 27 7.87 -6.01 -2.60
N MET A 28 7.94 -5.45 -3.80
CA MET A 28 7.52 -4.08 -4.09
C MET A 28 5.99 -3.93 -4.15
N GLY A 29 5.23 -5.03 -4.01
CA GLY A 29 3.80 -5.00 -4.20
C GLY A 29 3.41 -4.49 -5.59
N VAL A 30 4.20 -4.77 -6.62
CA VAL A 30 3.91 -4.43 -8.02
C VAL A 30 4.04 -5.69 -8.87
N GLU A 31 2.99 -6.02 -9.61
CA GLU A 31 3.00 -7.06 -10.64
C GLU A 31 2.83 -6.41 -12.00
N VAL A 32 3.70 -6.79 -12.94
CA VAL A 32 3.61 -6.36 -14.33
C VAL A 32 3.38 -7.59 -15.20
N ASN A 33 2.20 -7.69 -15.80
CA ASN A 33 1.85 -8.72 -16.76
C ASN A 33 2.15 -8.23 -18.19
N LEU A 34 3.30 -8.61 -18.73
CA LEU A 34 3.77 -8.15 -20.04
C LEU A 34 2.91 -8.64 -21.21
N GLN A 35 2.33 -9.85 -21.11
CA GLN A 35 1.49 -10.41 -22.17
C GLN A 35 0.20 -9.62 -22.36
N LEU A 36 -0.34 -9.09 -21.27
CA LEU A 36 -1.57 -8.30 -21.26
C LEU A 36 -1.31 -6.79 -21.13
N CYS A 37 -0.05 -6.37 -21.05
CA CYS A 37 0.36 -5.00 -20.73
C CYS A 37 -0.39 -4.43 -19.51
N MET A 38 -0.48 -5.23 -18.44
CA MET A 38 -1.22 -4.88 -17.22
C MET A 38 -0.27 -4.61 -16.08
N LEU A 39 -0.52 -3.55 -15.31
CA LEU A 39 0.21 -3.22 -14.09
C LEU A 39 -0.76 -3.30 -12.91
N THR A 40 -0.43 -4.15 -11.94
CA THR A 40 -1.22 -4.38 -10.73
C THR A 40 -0.39 -4.00 -9.51
N LEU A 41 -0.87 -3.04 -8.73
CA LEU A 41 -0.27 -2.68 -7.45
C LEU A 41 -0.92 -3.51 -6.34
N ARG A 42 -0.16 -4.44 -5.74
CA ARG A 42 -0.43 -5.20 -4.51
C ARG A 42 -0.12 -4.41 -3.23
N SER A 43 0.19 -3.12 -3.31
CA SER A 43 0.61 -2.32 -2.15
C SER A 43 -0.56 -1.70 -1.38
N ASN A 44 -1.51 -2.53 -0.93
CA ASN A 44 -2.29 -2.20 0.26
C ASN A 44 -2.99 -3.44 0.81
N HIS A 45 -2.54 -3.93 1.97
CA HIS A 45 -3.25 -4.99 2.67
C HIS A 45 -4.51 -4.40 3.27
N LEU A 46 -5.67 -4.94 2.88
CA LEU A 46 -6.92 -4.60 3.53
C LEU A 46 -6.88 -5.14 4.95
N GLU A 47 -6.88 -4.24 5.92
CA GLU A 47 -6.94 -4.55 7.33
C GLU A 47 -8.28 -4.07 7.93
N ALA A 48 -8.66 -4.65 9.06
CA ALA A 48 -9.75 -4.11 9.83
C ALA A 48 -9.28 -2.82 10.52
N LEU A 49 -10.15 -1.82 10.59
CA LEU A 49 -9.85 -0.58 11.32
C LEU A 49 -9.54 -0.92 12.78
N LYS A 50 -8.39 -0.46 13.27
CA LYS A 50 -7.87 -0.82 14.60
C LYS A 50 -8.83 -0.38 15.72
N PRO A 51 -8.95 -1.17 16.82
CA PRO A 51 -9.94 -0.97 17.89
C PRO A 51 -9.98 0.41 18.59
N PRO A 52 -8.87 1.15 18.81
CA PRO A 52 -8.97 2.45 19.49
C PRO A 52 -9.71 3.49 18.62
N ILE A 53 -9.65 3.36 17.29
CA ILE A 53 -10.26 4.33 16.36
C ILE A 53 -11.65 3.87 15.95
N SER A 54 -11.87 2.57 15.77
CA SER A 54 -13.19 2.03 15.46
C SER A 54 -14.22 2.25 16.58
N SER A 55 -13.74 2.37 17.82
CA SER A 55 -14.58 2.60 19.01
C SER A 55 -14.81 4.08 19.31
N ASN A 56 -14.23 5.00 18.52
CA ASN A 56 -14.42 6.43 18.70
C ASN A 56 -15.90 6.78 18.45
N ALA A 57 -16.48 7.60 19.33
CA ALA A 57 -17.88 8.02 19.25
C ALA A 57 -18.22 8.68 17.90
N ASP A 58 -17.29 9.46 17.34
CA ASP A 58 -17.48 10.12 16.05
C ASP A 58 -17.56 9.10 14.91
N VAL A 59 -16.66 8.12 14.92
CA VAL A 59 -16.62 7.04 13.92
C VAL A 59 -17.89 6.17 14.03
N LEU A 60 -18.32 5.85 15.25
CA LEU A 60 -19.54 5.08 15.50
C LEU A 60 -20.80 5.85 15.09
N SER A 61 -20.84 7.17 15.29
CA SER A 61 -22.00 8.00 14.91
C SER A 61 -22.16 8.09 13.39
N VAL A 62 -21.06 8.18 12.64
CA VAL A 62 -21.08 8.31 11.18
C VAL A 62 -21.23 6.96 10.48
N PHE A 63 -20.49 5.94 10.92
CA PHE A 63 -20.38 4.66 10.21
C PHE A 63 -21.12 3.49 10.87
N GLY A 64 -21.57 3.65 12.13
CA GLY A 64 -22.24 2.63 12.92
C GLY A 64 -21.29 1.61 13.54
N SER A 65 -21.86 0.61 14.22
CA SER A 65 -21.14 -0.43 14.98
C SER A 65 -20.58 -1.59 14.12
N ARG A 66 -20.48 -1.43 12.80
CA ARG A 66 -20.03 -2.49 11.89
C ARG A 66 -18.51 -2.48 11.77
N THR A 67 -17.91 -3.66 11.59
CA THR A 67 -16.49 -3.78 11.26
C THR A 67 -16.20 -3.05 9.95
N LEU A 68 -15.27 -2.10 10.00
CA LEU A 68 -14.81 -1.36 8.83
C LEU A 68 -13.54 -2.02 8.30
N GLN A 69 -13.54 -2.34 7.01
CA GLN A 69 -12.32 -2.68 6.29
C GLN A 69 -11.68 -1.41 5.74
N CYS A 70 -10.37 -1.29 5.91
CA CYS A 70 -9.63 -0.13 5.49
C CYS A 70 -8.26 -0.53 4.92
N ALA A 71 -7.66 0.41 4.21
CA ALA A 71 -6.35 0.28 3.61
C ALA A 71 -5.51 1.47 4.08
N VAL A 72 -4.29 1.24 4.56
CA VAL A 72 -3.41 2.32 5.04
C VAL A 72 -2.94 3.10 3.82
N VAL A 73 -3.26 4.38 3.75
CA VAL A 73 -2.80 5.27 2.68
C VAL A 73 -1.42 5.81 3.02
N GLU A 74 -1.22 6.22 4.27
CA GLU A 74 0.02 6.82 4.72
C GLU A 74 0.15 6.71 6.25
N GLU A 75 1.33 6.34 6.72
CA GLU A 75 1.73 6.41 8.14
C GLU A 75 2.86 7.43 8.29
N ALA A 76 2.59 8.51 9.01
CA ALA A 76 3.55 9.55 9.36
C ALA A 76 3.72 9.62 10.89
N GLN A 77 4.73 10.34 11.37
CA GLN A 77 5.13 10.33 12.78
C GLN A 77 4.02 10.71 13.78
N HIS A 78 3.10 11.61 13.39
CA HIS A 78 1.98 12.07 14.23
C HIS A 78 0.62 12.00 13.52
N ARG A 79 0.56 11.27 12.40
CA ARG A 79 -0.64 11.14 11.60
C ARG A 79 -0.70 9.77 10.96
N THR A 80 -1.84 9.12 11.08
CA THR A 80 -2.15 7.95 10.28
C THR A 80 -3.38 8.20 9.42
N TRP A 81 -3.31 7.80 8.15
CA TRP A 81 -4.39 7.96 7.17
C TRP A 81 -4.82 6.59 6.64
N TRP A 82 -6.09 6.25 6.87
CA TRP A 82 -6.75 5.08 6.29
C TRP A 82 -7.80 5.49 5.25
N ARG A 83 -7.91 4.67 4.21
CA ARG A 83 -9.02 4.69 3.25
C ARG A 83 -9.98 3.56 3.54
N LEU A 84 -11.26 3.85 3.74
CA LEU A 84 -12.26 2.82 3.96
C LEU A 84 -12.58 2.09 2.65
N VAL A 85 -12.68 0.77 2.69
CA VAL A 85 -12.99 -0.05 1.52
C VAL A 85 -14.49 -0.07 1.30
N GLY A 86 -14.92 0.13 0.06
CA GLY A 86 -16.34 0.15 -0.31
C GLY A 86 -17.10 1.39 0.20
N ARG A 87 -16.41 2.31 0.87
CA ARG A 87 -16.91 3.60 1.32
C ARG A 87 -15.92 4.64 0.81
N GLN A 88 -16.35 5.60 -0.01
CA GLN A 88 -15.47 6.66 -0.55
C GLN A 88 -15.10 7.70 0.53
N HIS A 89 -14.67 7.22 1.70
CA HIS A 89 -14.37 8.00 2.88
C HIS A 89 -12.98 7.63 3.38
N ASP A 90 -12.29 8.63 3.90
CA ASP A 90 -10.97 8.52 4.45
C ASP A 90 -11.03 8.91 5.94
N ILE A 91 -10.31 8.17 6.78
CA ILE A 91 -10.15 8.49 8.21
C ILE A 91 -8.71 8.93 8.42
N GLN A 92 -8.53 10.10 9.02
CA GLN A 92 -7.23 10.59 9.45
C GLN A 92 -7.23 10.71 10.97
N TYR A 93 -6.26 10.09 11.61
CA TYR A 93 -6.03 10.19 13.04
C TYR A 93 -4.75 10.97 13.28
N TRP A 94 -4.82 11.95 14.16
CA TRP A 94 -3.71 12.80 14.55
C TRP A 94 -3.43 12.60 16.03
N ASP A 95 -2.16 12.49 16.39
CA ASP A 95 -1.78 12.46 17.79
C ASP A 95 -2.08 13.82 18.44
N PRO A 96 -2.42 13.84 19.75
CA PRO A 96 -2.57 15.09 20.48
C PRO A 96 -1.28 15.92 20.39
N ASP A 97 -1.39 17.20 20.05
CA ASP A 97 -0.23 18.09 20.01
C ASP A 97 0.31 18.26 21.44
N PRO A 98 1.60 17.93 21.72
CA PRO A 98 2.20 18.12 23.03
C PRO A 98 2.45 19.60 23.38
N ARG A 99 2.29 20.53 22.42
CA ARG A 99 2.45 21.95 22.66
C ARG A 99 1.25 22.45 23.46
N THR A 100 1.51 22.83 24.71
CA THR A 100 0.53 23.54 25.53
C THR A 100 0.23 24.88 24.88
N ASP A 101 -1.03 25.13 24.63
CA ASP A 101 -1.64 26.42 24.31
C ASP A 101 -1.51 27.37 25.52
N LEU A 102 -0.27 27.80 25.80
CA LEU A 102 0.02 28.94 26.67
C LEU A 102 -0.37 30.22 25.92
N GLN A 103 -1.67 30.44 25.75
CA GLN A 103 -2.17 31.74 25.36
C GLN A 103 -2.22 32.61 26.62
N GLU A 104 -1.05 33.14 27.00
CA GLU A 104 -0.94 34.17 28.03
C GLU A 104 -1.67 35.42 27.54
N TRP A 105 -2.71 35.82 28.28
CA TRP A 105 -3.47 37.06 28.09
C TRP A 105 -2.98 38.14 29.03
#